data_AF-A0A1H0UX40-F1
#
_entry.id   AF-A0A1H0UX40-F1
#
_cell.length_a   1.000
_cell.length_b   1.000
_cell.length_c   1.000
_cell.angle_alpha   90.00
_cell.angle_beta   90.00
_cell.angle_gamma   90.00
#
_symmetry.space_group_name_H-M   'P 1'
#
loop_
_entity.id
_entity.type
_entity.pdbx_description
1 polymer ?
#
loop_
_entity_poly.entity_id
_entity_poly.type
_entity_poly.pdbx_seq_one_letter_code
_entity_poly.pdbx_strand_id
1 'polypeptide(L)'
;MKLTLRTLFTITFYILFANTHANAQGCVAIRSTGGLCTMDEHPDSSNTSSSWLLNSNNRYFRSYKHFVGTQEQKQRIAQGTNVINHSYTQDLTLTRIFNNRWSFAVDVPILDNSRSSLYEHGGKERLSTHSFGLGDIRLTAYAWLLNPAKARKGNIQVGLGFKLPTGNYNYQDYFYHTAANDARTLGPVDQSIQLGDGGTGITTEINAYYNFTHQFGLYGGFYYLISPREQNGTSSARGSTPSSKAVANGSDVMSVPDQVMIRGGASYGVGKFDFSAGVRYECLPVKDLVGGSNGFRRPGYIISAEPGVIYRLKALSIYAFVPVALKRDRTQSVPDKISTQLTGVYTQGDAAFADYAINVGVTFKFK
;
A
#
# COMPACT_ATOMS: atom_id res chain seq x y z
N MET A 1 -40.41 15.05 15.38
CA MET A 1 -39.04 14.69 15.81
C MET A 1 -38.34 13.68 14.89
N LYS A 2 -38.97 12.56 14.49
CA LYS A 2 -38.33 11.57 13.58
C LYS A 2 -38.14 12.04 12.13
N LEU A 3 -39.03 12.90 11.63
CA LEU A 3 -38.93 13.43 10.26
C LEU A 3 -37.82 14.47 10.16
N THR A 4 -37.76 15.42 11.10
CA THR A 4 -36.74 16.47 11.16
C THR A 4 -35.32 15.92 11.34
N LEU A 5 -35.14 14.84 12.11
CA LEU A 5 -33.82 14.21 12.27
C LEU A 5 -33.34 13.51 10.99
N ARG A 6 -34.24 12.90 10.21
CA ARG A 6 -33.92 12.32 8.91
C ARG A 6 -33.55 13.40 7.89
N THR A 7 -34.29 14.50 7.84
CA THR A 7 -33.97 15.60 6.93
C THR A 7 -32.62 16.24 7.27
N LEU A 8 -32.32 16.44 8.57
CA LEU A 8 -31.00 16.92 9.02
C LEU A 8 -29.85 15.96 8.71
N PHE A 9 -30.07 14.65 8.84
CA PHE A 9 -29.05 13.65 8.44
C PHE A 9 -28.81 13.68 6.93
N THR A 10 -29.88 13.80 6.13
CA THR A 10 -29.78 13.80 4.67
C THR A 10 -29.10 15.07 4.14
N ILE A 11 -29.40 16.23 4.76
CA ILE A 11 -28.76 17.51 4.42
C ILE A 11 -27.28 17.50 4.85
N THR A 12 -26.97 17.01 6.05
CA THR A 12 -25.57 16.87 6.50
C THR A 12 -24.78 15.93 5.59
N PHE A 13 -25.36 14.81 5.18
CA PHE A 13 -24.75 13.87 4.23
C PHE A 13 -24.55 14.54 2.86
N TYR A 14 -25.54 15.25 2.33
CA TYR A 14 -25.42 15.96 1.05
C TYR A 14 -24.34 17.05 1.08
N ILE A 15 -24.23 17.82 2.17
CA ILE A 15 -23.19 18.86 2.34
C ILE A 15 -21.79 18.24 2.44
N LEU A 16 -21.64 17.06 3.07
CA LEU A 16 -20.38 16.32 3.15
C LEU A 16 -19.92 15.78 1.79
N PHE A 17 -20.84 15.38 0.91
CA PHE A 17 -20.50 14.82 -0.42
C PHE A 17 -20.42 15.88 -1.54
N ALA A 18 -21.11 17.02 -1.40
CA ALA A 18 -21.14 18.06 -2.44
C ALA A 18 -19.87 18.93 -2.52
N ASN A 19 -18.96 18.86 -1.52
CA ASN A 19 -17.78 19.74 -1.42
C ASN A 19 -16.42 19.05 -1.55
N THR A 20 -16.36 17.77 -1.91
CA THR A 20 -15.08 17.06 -1.98
C THR A 20 -14.54 16.98 -3.40
N HIS A 21 -13.59 17.85 -3.74
CA HIS A 21 -12.55 17.50 -4.71
C HIS A 21 -11.67 16.41 -4.09
N ALA A 22 -12.04 15.15 -4.32
CA ALA A 22 -11.32 13.98 -3.81
C ALA A 22 -9.96 13.80 -4.51
N ASN A 23 -8.94 14.49 -4.01
CA ASN A 23 -7.52 14.31 -4.32
C ASN A 23 -6.88 13.20 -3.47
N ALA A 24 -7.08 11.90 -3.78
CA ALA A 24 -6.44 10.83 -2.99
C ALA A 24 -4.93 10.95 -2.98
N GLN A 25 -4.29 10.78 -1.83
CA GLN A 25 -2.89 11.02 -1.51
C GLN A 25 -2.26 9.92 -0.58
N GLY A 26 -1.39 8.98 -1.03
CA GLY A 26 -0.82 7.86 -0.20
C GLY A 26 0.73 7.66 -0.25
N CYS A 27 1.31 6.75 0.55
CA CYS A 27 2.77 6.50 0.59
C CYS A 27 3.27 5.72 -0.62
N VAL A 28 4.35 6.18 -1.26
CA VAL A 28 4.85 5.60 -2.51
C VAL A 28 5.72 4.35 -2.37
N ALA A 29 6.23 4.07 -1.18
CA ALA A 29 7.17 2.96 -0.98
C ALA A 29 6.50 1.67 -0.47
N ILE A 30 5.22 1.73 -0.07
CA ILE A 30 4.48 0.58 0.42
C ILE A 30 3.73 -0.04 -0.76
N ARG A 31 4.42 -0.98 -1.43
CA ARG A 31 3.92 -1.71 -2.60
C ARG A 31 2.94 -2.82 -2.23
N SER A 32 2.83 -3.16 -0.96
CA SER A 32 1.88 -4.15 -0.47
C SER A 32 0.50 -3.54 -0.26
N THR A 33 -0.47 -4.07 -0.98
CA THR A 33 -1.91 -3.91 -0.72
C THR A 33 -2.38 -4.79 0.44
N GLY A 34 -1.44 -5.19 1.33
CA GLY A 34 -1.62 -5.89 2.61
C GLY A 34 -3.08 -6.14 2.92
N GLY A 35 -3.53 -7.34 2.52
CA GLY A 35 -4.91 -7.76 2.35
C GLY A 35 -5.97 -6.73 2.70
N LEU A 36 -6.65 -6.19 1.70
CA LEU A 36 -8.07 -5.90 1.87
C LEU A 36 -8.81 -7.23 1.96
N CYS A 37 -8.61 -7.92 3.10
CA CYS A 37 -9.56 -8.87 3.59
C CYS A 37 -10.76 -8.04 4.02
N THR A 38 -11.63 -7.71 3.06
CA THR A 38 -13.02 -7.67 3.44
C THR A 38 -13.29 -9.03 4.03
N MET A 39 -13.75 -9.03 5.27
CA MET A 39 -14.45 -10.17 5.85
C MET A 39 -15.78 -10.35 5.10
N ASP A 40 -15.71 -10.47 3.78
CA ASP A 40 -16.81 -10.78 2.91
C ASP A 40 -17.05 -12.27 3.08
N GLU A 41 -18.03 -12.57 3.93
CA GLU A 41 -18.70 -13.86 4.05
C GLU A 41 -17.78 -15.06 3.78
N HIS A 42 -16.81 -15.26 4.68
CA HIS A 42 -16.40 -16.63 4.93
C HIS A 42 -17.68 -17.40 5.23
N PRO A 43 -17.97 -18.50 4.48
CA PRO A 43 -19.29 -19.11 4.44
C PRO A 43 -19.89 -19.19 5.82
N ASP A 44 -21.05 -18.56 5.97
CA ASP A 44 -22.04 -19.05 6.91
C ASP A 44 -22.08 -20.57 6.69
N SER A 45 -22.01 -21.30 7.78
CA SER A 45 -21.79 -22.76 7.83
C SER A 45 -22.87 -23.60 7.13
N SER A 46 -23.73 -22.98 6.32
CA SER A 46 -24.79 -23.58 5.52
C SER A 46 -24.36 -24.01 4.11
N ASN A 47 -23.19 -23.59 3.60
CA ASN A 47 -22.69 -24.04 2.29
C ASN A 47 -21.41 -24.88 2.39
N THR A 48 -21.60 -26.20 2.39
CA THR A 48 -20.56 -27.24 2.29
C THR A 48 -19.97 -27.37 0.89
N SER A 49 -20.42 -26.58 -0.09
CA SER A 49 -19.90 -26.61 -1.45
C SER A 49 -18.68 -25.70 -1.59
N SER A 50 -17.59 -26.23 -2.14
CA SER A 50 -16.44 -25.44 -2.57
C SER A 50 -16.89 -24.26 -3.43
N SER A 51 -16.34 -23.07 -3.20
CA SER A 51 -16.72 -21.85 -3.91
C SER A 51 -15.49 -21.06 -4.32
N TRP A 52 -15.71 -20.05 -5.16
CA TRP A 52 -14.71 -19.08 -5.58
C TRP A 52 -15.11 -17.69 -5.10
N LEU A 53 -14.12 -16.89 -4.72
CA LEU A 53 -14.25 -15.46 -4.50
C LEU A 53 -13.36 -14.75 -5.50
N LEU A 54 -13.93 -13.81 -6.25
CA LEU A 54 -13.18 -12.84 -7.03
C LEU A 54 -13.28 -11.49 -6.33
N ASN A 55 -12.13 -10.94 -5.95
CA ASN A 55 -12.03 -9.58 -5.44
C ASN A 55 -11.33 -8.71 -6.48
N SER A 56 -11.90 -7.54 -6.75
CA SER A 56 -11.34 -6.50 -7.60
C SER A 56 -11.26 -5.22 -6.79
N ASN A 57 -10.05 -4.82 -6.40
CA ASN A 57 -9.79 -3.63 -5.60
C ASN A 57 -9.05 -2.58 -6.43
N ASN A 58 -9.55 -1.35 -6.40
CA ASN A 58 -8.91 -0.19 -6.98
C ASN A 58 -8.34 0.66 -5.85
N ARG A 59 -7.02 0.75 -5.77
CA ARG A 59 -6.31 1.65 -4.86
C ARG A 59 -5.77 2.83 -5.63
N TYR A 60 -6.08 4.05 -5.19
CA TYR A 60 -5.51 5.27 -5.75
C TYR A 60 -4.98 6.18 -4.65
N PHE A 61 -3.82 6.77 -4.91
CA PHE A 61 -3.21 7.73 -4.02
C PHE A 61 -2.15 8.61 -4.73
N ARG A 62 -2.04 9.87 -4.33
CA ARG A 62 -1.05 10.87 -4.76
C ARG A 62 -0.07 11.33 -3.66
N SER A 63 1.21 11.00 -3.71
CA SER A 63 2.16 11.54 -2.72
C SER A 63 2.74 12.87 -3.17
N TYR A 64 2.91 13.83 -2.26
CA TYR A 64 3.53 15.12 -2.60
C TYR A 64 4.09 15.92 -1.42
N LYS A 65 3.74 15.54 -0.18
CA LYS A 65 4.23 16.19 1.04
C LYS A 65 5.46 15.47 1.54
N HIS A 66 6.58 16.17 1.59
CA HIS A 66 7.85 15.57 1.96
C HIS A 66 8.03 15.62 3.48
N PHE A 67 8.54 14.54 4.06
CA PHE A 67 8.84 14.46 5.49
C PHE A 67 10.29 14.03 5.71
N VAL A 68 10.93 14.62 6.73
CA VAL A 68 12.20 14.16 7.33
C VAL A 68 11.89 13.87 8.78
N GLY A 69 12.00 12.60 9.19
CA GLY A 69 11.35 12.15 10.42
C GLY A 69 9.85 12.49 10.34
N THR A 70 9.32 13.07 11.40
CA THR A 70 7.93 13.55 11.47
C THR A 70 7.72 14.99 10.98
N GLN A 71 8.79 15.67 10.54
CA GLN A 71 8.74 17.09 10.16
C GLN A 71 8.45 17.26 8.66
N GLU A 72 7.32 17.90 8.35
CA GLU A 72 6.93 18.25 6.99
C GLU A 72 7.85 19.33 6.40
N GLN A 73 8.40 19.06 5.22
CA GLN A 73 9.24 19.97 4.45
C GLN A 73 8.38 20.89 3.57
N LYS A 74 7.62 21.79 4.20
CA LYS A 74 6.66 22.69 3.51
C LYS A 74 7.30 23.55 2.41
N GLN A 75 8.58 23.88 2.56
CA GLN A 75 9.34 24.62 1.57
C GLN A 75 9.40 23.92 0.21
N ARG A 76 9.36 22.57 0.17
CA ARG A 76 9.37 21.80 -1.09
C ARG A 76 8.16 22.14 -1.96
N ILE A 77 6.99 22.32 -1.36
CA ILE A 77 5.76 22.70 -2.07
C ILE A 77 5.82 24.17 -2.46
N ALA A 78 6.20 25.04 -1.52
CA ALA A 78 6.28 26.49 -1.77
C ALA A 78 7.24 26.83 -2.92
N GLN A 79 8.34 26.08 -3.06
CA GLN A 79 9.33 26.24 -4.12
C GLN A 79 9.04 25.38 -5.37
N GLY A 80 7.99 24.54 -5.35
CA GLY A 80 7.69 23.61 -6.44
C GLY A 80 8.77 22.54 -6.69
N THR A 81 9.61 22.22 -5.69
CA THR A 81 10.68 21.21 -5.78
C THR A 81 10.26 19.83 -5.26
N ASN A 82 9.04 19.70 -4.74
CA ASN A 82 8.47 18.43 -4.31
C ASN A 82 8.32 17.43 -5.47
N VAL A 83 8.43 16.14 -5.19
CA VAL A 83 8.01 15.11 -6.14
C VAL A 83 6.53 14.84 -5.95
N ILE A 84 5.81 14.60 -7.05
CA ILE A 84 4.39 14.26 -7.02
C ILE A 84 4.25 12.90 -7.66
N ASN A 85 3.85 11.90 -6.91
CA ASN A 85 3.52 10.60 -7.49
C ASN A 85 2.01 10.47 -7.55
N HIS A 86 1.49 9.88 -8.61
CA HIS A 86 0.16 9.30 -8.67
C HIS A 86 0.36 7.80 -8.78
N SER A 87 -0.21 7.04 -7.86
CA SER A 87 -0.12 5.60 -7.84
C SER A 87 -1.51 5.02 -7.87
N TYR A 88 -1.75 4.20 -8.88
CA TYR A 88 -2.96 3.43 -9.04
C TYR A 88 -2.61 1.95 -9.08
N THR A 89 -3.40 1.14 -8.39
CA THR A 89 -3.28 -0.31 -8.39
C THR A 89 -4.66 -0.93 -8.49
N GLN A 90 -4.85 -1.77 -9.50
CA GLN A 90 -5.96 -2.68 -9.60
C GLN A 90 -5.48 -4.06 -9.12
N ASP A 91 -5.86 -4.45 -7.90
CA ASP A 91 -5.61 -5.79 -7.40
C ASP A 91 -6.76 -6.70 -7.85
N LEU A 92 -6.42 -7.83 -8.47
CA LEU A 92 -7.35 -8.89 -8.82
C LEU A 92 -6.99 -10.13 -8.01
N THR A 93 -7.79 -10.46 -7.01
CA THR A 93 -7.57 -11.63 -6.16
C THR A 93 -8.61 -12.70 -6.45
N LEU A 94 -8.17 -13.87 -6.90
CA LEU A 94 -9.02 -15.05 -7.04
C LEU A 94 -8.72 -16.01 -5.89
N THR A 95 -9.72 -16.27 -5.05
CA THR A 95 -9.62 -17.19 -3.92
C THR A 95 -10.48 -18.43 -4.14
N ARG A 96 -9.84 -19.59 -4.07
CA ARG A 96 -10.51 -20.89 -4.01
C ARG A 96 -10.78 -21.28 -2.56
N ILE A 97 -12.04 -21.48 -2.19
CA ILE A 97 -12.42 -22.03 -0.90
C ILE A 97 -12.59 -23.55 -1.05
N PHE A 98 -11.71 -24.32 -0.41
CA PHE A 98 -11.74 -25.79 -0.48
C PHE A 98 -12.75 -26.37 0.51
N ASN A 99 -12.80 -25.82 1.72
CA ASN A 99 -13.69 -26.24 2.80
C ASN A 99 -13.83 -25.10 3.82
N ASN A 100 -14.50 -25.37 4.95
CA ASN A 100 -14.75 -24.39 6.00
C ASN A 100 -13.47 -23.84 6.68
N ARG A 101 -12.28 -24.37 6.40
CA ARG A 101 -11.03 -23.92 7.03
C ARG A 101 -10.03 -23.42 6.01
N TRP A 102 -9.89 -24.12 4.90
CA TRP A 102 -8.80 -23.92 3.96
C TRP A 102 -9.24 -23.20 2.71
N SER A 103 -8.43 -22.22 2.30
CA SER A 103 -8.56 -21.55 1.02
C SER A 103 -7.19 -21.21 0.45
N PHE A 104 -7.13 -20.95 -0.85
CA PHE A 104 -5.92 -20.53 -1.54
C PHE A 104 -6.25 -19.36 -2.44
N ALA A 105 -5.42 -18.32 -2.42
CA ALA A 105 -5.60 -17.11 -3.21
C ALA A 105 -4.43 -16.86 -4.15
N VAL A 106 -4.76 -16.36 -5.34
CA VAL A 106 -3.84 -15.77 -6.29
C VAL A 106 -4.18 -14.29 -6.40
N ASP A 107 -3.22 -13.42 -6.15
CA ASP A 107 -3.35 -11.97 -6.21
C ASP A 107 -2.50 -11.42 -7.35
N VAL A 108 -3.14 -10.73 -8.28
CA VAL A 108 -2.54 -10.20 -9.51
C VAL A 108 -2.72 -8.68 -9.54
N PRO A 109 -1.71 -7.90 -9.14
CA PRO A 109 -1.78 -6.45 -9.18
C PRO A 109 -1.42 -5.91 -10.57
N ILE A 110 -2.23 -4.98 -11.09
CA ILE A 110 -1.94 -4.18 -12.27
C ILE A 110 -1.75 -2.74 -11.82
N LEU A 111 -0.60 -2.14 -12.12
CA LEU A 111 -0.26 -0.80 -11.66
C LEU A 111 -0.22 0.18 -12.82
N ASP A 112 -0.63 1.41 -12.54
CA ASP A 112 -0.45 2.59 -13.37
C ASP A 112 0.08 3.70 -12.47
N ASN A 113 1.32 4.11 -12.69
CA ASN A 113 1.95 5.10 -11.85
C ASN A 113 2.57 6.21 -12.69
N SER A 114 2.53 7.42 -12.15
CA SER A 114 3.30 8.55 -12.66
C SER A 114 4.06 9.22 -11.53
N ARG A 115 5.21 9.79 -11.87
CA ARG A 115 6.05 10.59 -10.97
C ARG A 115 6.47 11.85 -11.68
N SER A 116 6.04 12.97 -11.13
CA SER A 116 6.44 14.30 -11.57
C SER A 116 7.50 14.90 -10.64
N SER A 117 8.57 15.43 -11.21
CA SER A 117 9.63 16.09 -10.44
C SER A 117 10.37 17.15 -11.25
N LEU A 118 11.07 18.04 -10.54
CA LEU A 118 11.88 19.12 -11.14
C LEU A 118 13.35 18.70 -11.20
N TYR A 119 13.92 18.32 -10.05
CA TYR A 119 15.36 18.06 -9.90
C TYR A 119 15.82 16.75 -10.56
N GLU A 120 14.92 15.83 -10.87
CA GLU A 120 15.25 14.58 -11.59
C GLU A 120 15.31 14.82 -13.11
N HIS A 121 14.79 15.97 -13.57
CA HIS A 121 14.70 16.37 -14.96
C HIS A 121 15.50 17.67 -15.23
N GLY A 122 16.69 17.79 -14.64
CA GLY A 122 17.61 18.89 -14.93
C GLY A 122 17.27 20.23 -14.27
N GLY A 123 16.19 20.31 -13.50
CA GLY A 123 15.89 21.44 -12.61
C GLY A 123 15.20 22.64 -13.24
N LYS A 124 15.05 22.68 -14.58
CA LYS A 124 14.45 23.82 -15.30
C LYS A 124 12.92 23.71 -15.38
N GLU A 125 12.42 22.54 -15.76
CA GLU A 125 10.99 22.29 -15.97
C GLU A 125 10.55 21.02 -15.24
N ARG A 126 9.31 21.03 -14.77
CA ARG A 126 8.71 19.87 -14.12
C ARG A 126 8.23 18.90 -15.20
N LEU A 127 8.81 17.71 -15.23
CA LEU A 127 8.44 16.64 -16.15
C LEU A 127 8.05 15.40 -15.37
N SER A 128 7.53 14.40 -16.09
CA SER A 128 7.00 13.17 -15.50
C SER A 128 7.61 11.93 -16.11
N THR A 129 7.81 10.92 -15.28
CA THR A 129 8.08 9.53 -15.67
C THR A 129 6.90 8.65 -15.32
N HIS A 130 6.73 7.55 -16.05
CA HIS A 130 5.56 6.68 -15.93
C HIS A 130 5.96 5.21 -15.84
N SER A 131 5.09 4.42 -15.25
CA SER A 131 5.15 2.97 -15.35
C SER A 131 3.75 2.39 -15.41
N PHE A 132 3.59 1.37 -16.24
CA PHE A 132 2.35 0.64 -16.36
C PHE A 132 2.62 -0.83 -16.59
N GLY A 133 1.90 -1.69 -15.87
CA GLY A 133 1.93 -3.12 -16.13
C GLY A 133 1.69 -3.97 -14.90
N LEU A 134 2.04 -5.24 -15.03
CA LEU A 134 1.91 -6.25 -13.99
C LEU A 134 2.87 -5.94 -12.83
N GLY A 135 2.39 -6.05 -11.59
CA GLY A 135 3.21 -6.03 -10.39
C GLY A 135 3.62 -7.42 -9.92
N ASP A 136 4.09 -7.51 -8.67
CA ASP A 136 4.53 -8.76 -8.07
C ASP A 136 3.33 -9.62 -7.62
N ILE A 137 3.11 -10.76 -8.29
CA ILE A 137 2.01 -11.70 -8.01
C ILE A 137 2.22 -12.36 -6.64
N ARG A 138 1.14 -12.55 -5.88
CA ARG A 138 1.17 -13.31 -4.64
C ARG A 138 0.33 -14.58 -4.69
N LEU A 139 0.83 -15.61 -4.06
CA LEU A 139 0.17 -16.90 -3.85
C LEU A 139 0.07 -17.14 -2.35
N THR A 140 -1.14 -17.24 -1.80
CA THR A 140 -1.32 -17.36 -0.35
C THR A 140 -2.28 -18.49 0.00
N ALA A 141 -1.84 -19.40 0.87
CA ALA A 141 -2.73 -20.38 1.50
C ALA A 141 -3.23 -19.82 2.83
N TYR A 142 -4.53 -19.95 3.08
CA TYR A 142 -5.16 -19.50 4.32
C TYR A 142 -5.82 -20.65 5.07
N ALA A 143 -5.77 -20.56 6.40
CA ALA A 143 -6.43 -21.48 7.32
C ALA A 143 -7.16 -20.73 8.45
N TRP A 144 -8.42 -21.08 8.71
CA TRP A 144 -9.08 -20.70 9.96
C TRP A 144 -8.63 -21.59 11.12
N LEU A 145 -8.16 -20.95 12.19
CA LEU A 145 -7.68 -21.64 13.39
C LEU A 145 -8.84 -22.37 14.09
N LEU A 146 -9.99 -21.71 14.23
CA LEU A 146 -11.21 -22.31 14.75
C LEU A 146 -12.12 -22.78 13.61
N ASN A 147 -12.91 -23.83 13.83
CA ASN A 147 -13.93 -24.24 12.87
C ASN A 147 -15.03 -23.17 12.81
N PRO A 148 -15.23 -22.47 11.67
CA PRO A 148 -16.22 -21.39 11.58
C PRO A 148 -17.66 -21.85 11.87
N ALA A 149 -17.98 -23.13 11.63
CA ALA A 149 -19.30 -23.67 11.95
C ALA A 149 -19.60 -23.74 13.47
N LYS A 150 -18.54 -23.76 14.29
CA LYS A 150 -18.64 -23.78 15.76
C LYS A 150 -18.33 -22.40 16.35
N ALA A 151 -17.36 -21.70 15.79
CA ALA A 151 -16.88 -20.40 16.25
C ALA A 151 -17.71 -19.25 15.65
N ARG A 152 -18.98 -19.14 16.08
CA ARG A 152 -19.96 -18.20 15.50
C ARG A 152 -19.72 -16.73 15.83
N LYS A 153 -19.02 -16.44 16.94
CA LYS A 153 -18.79 -15.06 17.40
C LYS A 153 -17.47 -14.48 16.89
N GLY A 154 -16.44 -15.29 16.70
CA GLY A 154 -15.14 -14.77 16.32
C GLY A 154 -14.21 -15.87 15.90
N ASN A 155 -13.22 -15.51 15.08
CA ASN A 155 -12.23 -16.45 14.56
C ASN A 155 -10.97 -15.71 14.15
N ILE A 156 -9.92 -16.49 13.91
CA ILE A 156 -8.62 -16.05 13.43
C ILE A 156 -8.30 -16.87 12.19
N GLN A 157 -8.01 -16.19 11.10
CA GLN A 157 -7.43 -16.75 9.89
C GLN A 157 -5.95 -16.42 9.87
N VAL A 158 -5.14 -17.42 9.54
CA VAL A 158 -3.72 -17.25 9.27
C VAL A 158 -3.45 -17.50 7.80
N GLY A 159 -2.52 -16.77 7.22
CA GLY A 159 -2.08 -16.89 5.84
C GLY A 159 -0.57 -17.05 5.76
N LEU A 160 -0.11 -17.96 4.91
CA LEU A 160 1.28 -18.09 4.52
C LEU A 160 1.35 -18.13 3.00
N GLY A 161 2.21 -17.30 2.43
CA GLY A 161 2.30 -17.15 0.99
C GLY A 161 3.67 -16.76 0.48
N PHE A 162 3.75 -16.64 -0.83
CA PHE A 162 4.91 -16.21 -1.58
C PHE A 162 4.55 -15.02 -2.45
N LYS A 163 5.44 -14.04 -2.48
CA LYS A 163 5.47 -12.97 -3.48
C LYS A 163 6.45 -13.36 -4.57
N LEU A 164 6.01 -13.37 -5.82
CA LEU A 164 6.82 -13.68 -6.99
C LEU A 164 7.32 -12.38 -7.64
N PRO A 165 8.58 -12.32 -8.12
CA PRO A 165 9.16 -11.13 -8.73
C PRO A 165 8.71 -10.96 -10.20
N THR A 166 7.40 -10.90 -10.43
CA THR A 166 6.80 -10.82 -11.77
C THR A 166 6.72 -9.40 -12.30
N GLY A 167 6.70 -8.40 -11.42
CA GLY A 167 6.69 -7.00 -11.82
C GLY A 167 8.05 -6.55 -12.32
N ASN A 168 8.07 -5.71 -13.35
CA ASN A 168 9.31 -5.13 -13.82
C ASN A 168 9.89 -4.19 -12.75
N TYR A 169 11.06 -4.54 -12.22
CA TYR A 169 11.80 -3.80 -11.19
C TYR A 169 12.93 -2.93 -11.76
N ASN A 170 13.05 -2.92 -13.09
CA ASN A 170 13.92 -2.06 -13.88
C ASN A 170 13.10 -1.41 -15.01
N TYR A 171 11.88 -0.96 -14.70
CA TYR A 171 11.09 -0.18 -15.65
C TYR A 171 11.82 1.14 -15.91
N GLN A 172 11.90 1.54 -17.17
CA GLN A 172 12.69 2.69 -17.59
C GLN A 172 11.82 3.74 -18.27
N ASP A 173 12.20 5.00 -18.09
CA ASP A 173 11.63 6.13 -18.80
C ASP A 173 12.73 7.19 -19.01
N TYR A 174 12.44 8.21 -19.80
CA TYR A 174 13.38 9.26 -20.15
C TYR A 174 13.46 10.35 -19.08
N PHE A 175 14.67 10.57 -18.58
CA PHE A 175 15.02 11.73 -17.77
C PHE A 175 15.63 12.80 -18.67
N TYR A 176 15.36 14.07 -18.37
CA TYR A 176 15.75 15.20 -19.21
C TYR A 176 16.84 15.97 -18.50
N HIS A 177 17.91 16.32 -19.19
CA HIS A 177 19.04 17.03 -18.60
C HIS A 177 19.25 18.38 -19.28
N THR A 178 19.62 19.39 -18.49
CA THR A 178 19.84 20.76 -18.96
C THR A 178 21.21 20.96 -19.62
N ALA A 179 22.12 19.99 -19.48
CA ALA A 179 23.45 20.04 -20.07
C ALA A 179 23.46 19.33 -21.44
N ALA A 180 23.42 20.15 -22.50
CA ALA A 180 23.49 19.84 -23.93
C ALA A 180 22.15 19.40 -24.62
N ASN A 181 21.53 20.31 -25.37
CA ASN A 181 20.55 20.05 -26.44
C ASN A 181 19.40 19.06 -26.14
N ASP A 182 18.59 19.32 -25.11
CA ASP A 182 17.44 18.45 -24.79
C ASP A 182 17.83 16.97 -24.60
N ALA A 183 19.08 16.70 -24.21
CA ALA A 183 19.57 15.34 -24.02
C ALA A 183 18.71 14.60 -23.01
N ARG A 184 18.23 13.43 -23.43
CA ARG A 184 17.46 12.53 -22.60
C ARG A 184 18.29 11.31 -22.27
N THR A 185 18.24 10.90 -21.02
CA THR A 185 18.86 9.66 -20.57
C THR A 185 17.76 8.67 -20.24
N LEU A 186 17.79 7.52 -20.90
CA LEU A 186 16.94 6.41 -20.53
C LEU A 186 17.50 5.77 -19.26
N GLY A 187 16.66 5.63 -18.24
CA GLY A 187 17.10 5.08 -16.98
C GLY A 187 15.96 4.51 -16.15
N PRO A 188 16.29 3.74 -15.08
CA PRO A 188 15.26 3.17 -14.22
C PRO A 188 14.45 4.27 -13.56
N VAL A 189 13.11 4.11 -13.56
CA VAL A 189 12.23 5.01 -12.81
C VAL A 189 12.47 4.87 -11.31
N ASP A 190 12.11 5.90 -10.54
CA ASP A 190 12.30 5.89 -9.08
C ASP A 190 11.55 4.70 -8.45
N GLN A 191 12.11 4.10 -7.39
CA GLN A 191 11.51 2.96 -6.69
C GLN A 191 10.04 3.17 -6.28
N SER A 192 9.62 4.42 -6.15
CA SER A 192 8.26 4.79 -5.84
C SER A 192 7.23 4.38 -6.90
N ILE A 193 7.68 4.24 -8.15
CA ILE A 193 6.82 3.91 -9.30
C ILE A 193 7.35 2.69 -10.06
N GLN A 194 8.22 1.86 -9.47
CA GLN A 194 8.56 0.56 -10.08
C GLN A 194 7.41 -0.44 -9.89
N LEU A 195 7.21 -1.33 -10.85
CA LEU A 195 6.08 -2.29 -10.83
C LEU A 195 6.33 -3.46 -9.88
N GLY A 196 7.59 -3.88 -9.75
CA GLY A 196 8.04 -4.93 -8.82
C GLY A 196 9.35 -4.55 -8.16
N ASP A 197 9.74 -5.25 -7.10
CA ASP A 197 11.06 -5.05 -6.46
C ASP A 197 12.11 -6.06 -6.92
N GLY A 198 11.71 -7.11 -7.63
CA GLY A 198 12.61 -8.12 -8.19
C GLY A 198 13.04 -9.19 -7.17
N GLY A 199 12.53 -9.16 -5.94
CA GLY A 199 12.78 -10.20 -4.96
C GLY A 199 11.60 -11.15 -4.79
N THR A 200 11.86 -12.45 -4.75
CA THR A 200 10.90 -13.40 -4.18
C THR A 200 10.79 -13.14 -2.69
N GLY A 201 9.56 -13.09 -2.15
CA GLY A 201 9.32 -12.87 -0.73
C GLY A 201 8.39 -13.90 -0.11
N ILE A 202 8.37 -13.96 1.21
CA ILE A 202 7.45 -14.79 2.00
C ILE A 202 6.46 -13.85 2.67
N THR A 203 5.17 -14.11 2.52
CA THR A 203 4.11 -13.34 3.18
C THR A 203 3.54 -14.10 4.36
N THR A 204 3.35 -13.39 5.47
CA THR A 204 2.63 -13.90 6.64
C THR A 204 1.47 -12.98 6.95
N GLU A 205 0.29 -13.55 7.16
CA GLU A 205 -0.96 -12.80 7.30
C GLU A 205 -1.79 -13.32 8.47
N ILE A 206 -2.42 -12.42 9.20
CA ILE A 206 -3.39 -12.76 10.25
C ILE A 206 -4.59 -11.85 10.08
N ASN A 207 -5.79 -12.43 10.03
CA ASN A 207 -7.06 -11.72 10.05
C ASN A 207 -7.89 -12.25 11.22
N ALA A 208 -8.39 -11.36 12.07
CA ALA A 208 -9.15 -11.74 13.26
C ALA A 208 -10.40 -10.88 13.39
N TYR A 209 -11.46 -11.46 13.95
CA TYR A 209 -12.67 -10.73 14.31
C TYR A 209 -13.36 -11.31 15.52
N TYR A 210 -14.15 -10.47 16.17
CA TYR A 210 -15.05 -10.85 17.23
C TYR A 210 -16.31 -9.98 17.22
N ASN A 211 -17.47 -10.60 17.02
CA ASN A 211 -18.79 -9.99 17.03
C ASN A 211 -19.39 -10.10 18.45
N PHE A 212 -19.63 -8.95 19.07
CA PHE A 212 -20.32 -8.87 20.37
C PHE A 212 -21.82 -9.02 20.20
N THR A 213 -22.36 -8.46 19.11
CA THR A 213 -23.76 -8.56 18.72
C THR A 213 -23.86 -8.91 17.23
N HIS A 214 -25.08 -9.08 16.72
CA HIS A 214 -25.30 -9.25 15.27
C HIS A 214 -24.99 -7.99 14.44
N GLN A 215 -24.78 -6.85 15.09
CA GLN A 215 -24.51 -5.57 14.43
C GLN A 215 -23.10 -5.07 14.73
N PHE A 216 -22.55 -5.33 15.92
CA PHE A 216 -21.29 -4.73 16.36
C PHE A 216 -20.20 -5.78 16.58
N GLY A 217 -19.02 -5.50 16.03
CA GLY A 217 -17.84 -6.33 16.18
C GLY A 217 -16.53 -5.55 16.15
N LEU A 218 -15.46 -6.23 16.51
CA LEU A 218 -14.09 -5.76 16.37
C LEU A 218 -13.37 -6.63 15.33
N TYR A 219 -12.39 -6.03 14.68
CA TYR A 219 -11.52 -6.72 13.72
C TYR A 219 -10.07 -6.30 13.90
N GLY A 220 -9.17 -7.18 13.46
CA GLY A 220 -7.73 -6.96 13.43
C GLY A 220 -7.10 -7.64 12.22
N GLY A 221 -6.05 -7.02 11.69
CA GLY A 221 -5.28 -7.50 10.55
C GLY A 221 -3.79 -7.27 10.76
N PHE A 222 -2.98 -8.24 10.38
CA PHE A 222 -1.52 -8.16 10.37
C PHE A 222 -1.00 -8.75 9.07
N TYR A 223 -0.04 -8.07 8.46
CA TYR A 223 0.65 -8.50 7.26
C TYR A 223 2.14 -8.22 7.42
N TYR A 224 2.98 -9.18 7.08
CA TYR A 224 4.42 -8.98 6.94
C TYR A 224 4.94 -9.66 5.68
N LEU A 225 5.68 -8.89 4.86
CA LEU A 225 6.46 -9.37 3.74
C LEU A 225 7.92 -9.48 4.19
N ILE A 226 8.45 -10.70 4.15
CA ILE A 226 9.85 -11.00 4.34
C ILE A 226 10.50 -11.09 2.95
N SER A 227 11.55 -10.32 2.74
CA SER A 227 12.30 -10.19 1.49
C SER A 227 13.74 -10.68 1.69
N PRO A 228 14.05 -11.98 1.45
CA PRO A 228 15.40 -12.51 1.65
C PRO A 228 16.47 -11.95 0.71
N ARG A 229 16.08 -11.29 -0.37
CA ARG A 229 17.01 -10.62 -1.30
C ARG A 229 17.32 -9.23 -0.74
N GLU A 230 18.59 -8.85 -0.63
CA GLU A 230 18.96 -7.51 -0.15
C GLU A 230 18.71 -6.40 -1.19
N GLN A 231 19.19 -6.66 -2.41
CA GLN A 231 19.31 -5.69 -3.49
C GLN A 231 18.93 -6.33 -4.82
N ASN A 232 18.36 -5.55 -5.74
CA ASN A 232 17.89 -6.07 -7.03
C ASN A 232 18.82 -5.81 -8.23
N GLY A 233 19.90 -5.05 -8.05
CA GLY A 233 20.86 -4.70 -9.11
C GLY A 233 20.43 -3.52 -9.99
N THR A 234 19.22 -2.99 -9.82
CA THR A 234 18.77 -1.78 -10.53
C THR A 234 19.48 -0.56 -9.97
N SER A 235 20.07 0.26 -10.85
CA SER A 235 20.73 1.50 -10.44
C SER A 235 19.73 2.52 -9.89
N SER A 236 20.08 3.21 -8.81
CA SER A 236 19.31 4.34 -8.26
C SER A 236 19.60 5.66 -8.97
N ALA A 237 20.61 5.69 -9.84
CA ALA A 237 21.11 6.90 -10.51
C ALA A 237 20.35 7.25 -11.79
N ARG A 238 19.25 6.56 -12.12
CA ARG A 238 18.30 6.94 -13.18
C ARG A 238 18.97 7.12 -14.56
N GLY A 239 19.87 6.18 -14.89
CA GLY A 239 20.62 6.17 -16.15
C GLY A 239 21.88 7.05 -16.16
N SER A 240 22.10 7.88 -15.14
CA SER A 240 23.38 8.57 -14.91
C SER A 240 24.37 7.67 -14.19
N THR A 241 25.65 8.06 -14.18
CA THR A 241 26.67 7.42 -13.35
C THR A 241 26.40 7.68 -11.86
N PRO A 242 26.37 6.64 -11.00
CA PRO A 242 26.22 6.84 -9.57
C PRO A 242 27.30 7.75 -8.98
N SER A 243 26.90 8.67 -8.11
CA SER A 243 27.85 9.56 -7.43
C SER A 243 28.78 8.76 -6.48
N SER A 244 30.01 9.26 -6.27
CA SER A 244 30.94 8.66 -5.31
C SER A 244 30.36 8.51 -3.91
N LYS A 245 29.50 9.45 -3.48
CA LYS A 245 28.76 9.37 -2.22
C LYS A 245 27.77 8.20 -2.18
N ALA A 246 27.04 7.99 -3.28
CA ALA A 246 26.06 6.92 -3.40
C ALA A 246 26.74 5.53 -3.40
N VAL A 247 27.88 5.41 -4.07
CA VAL A 247 28.71 4.19 -4.04
C VAL A 247 29.26 3.95 -2.63
N ALA A 248 29.80 4.99 -1.99
CA ALA A 248 30.40 4.87 -0.66
C ALA A 248 29.39 4.47 0.44
N ASN A 249 28.10 4.84 0.30
CA ASN A 249 27.05 4.49 1.25
C ASN A 249 26.13 3.35 0.79
N GLY A 250 26.41 2.72 -0.37
CA GLY A 250 25.65 1.61 -0.92
C GLY A 250 24.25 1.96 -1.43
N SER A 251 23.95 3.25 -1.67
CA SER A 251 22.67 3.70 -2.22
C SER A 251 22.65 3.81 -3.75
N ASP A 252 23.69 3.38 -4.44
CA ASP A 252 23.79 3.35 -5.91
C ASP A 252 22.94 2.24 -6.55
N VAL A 253 22.50 1.26 -5.77
CA VAL A 253 21.65 0.14 -6.18
C VAL A 253 20.35 0.10 -5.37
N MET A 254 19.23 -0.28 -5.99
CA MET A 254 17.94 -0.37 -5.31
C MET A 254 17.88 -1.57 -4.36
N SER A 255 17.25 -1.35 -3.20
CA SER A 255 17.01 -2.38 -2.21
C SER A 255 15.71 -3.13 -2.46
N VAL A 256 15.61 -4.34 -1.89
CA VAL A 256 14.38 -5.14 -1.84
C VAL A 256 13.94 -5.25 -0.37
N PRO A 257 13.14 -4.31 0.12
CA PRO A 257 12.85 -4.22 1.55
C PRO A 257 11.70 -5.13 2.00
N ASP A 258 11.68 -5.41 3.29
CA ASP A 258 10.50 -5.92 3.99
C ASP A 258 9.37 -4.89 4.00
N GLN A 259 8.14 -5.35 4.26
CA GLN A 259 6.99 -4.48 4.44
C GLN A 259 6.08 -5.01 5.54
N VAL A 260 5.47 -4.11 6.32
CA VAL A 260 4.53 -4.47 7.38
C VAL A 260 3.28 -3.60 7.32
N MET A 261 2.13 -4.23 7.57
CA MET A 261 0.86 -3.53 7.80
C MET A 261 0.17 -4.13 9.02
N ILE A 262 -0.36 -3.26 9.87
CA ILE A 262 -1.20 -3.63 11.01
C ILE A 262 -2.46 -2.79 10.92
N ARG A 263 -3.64 -3.39 11.09
CA ARG A 263 -4.89 -2.64 11.22
C ARG A 263 -5.77 -3.23 12.31
N GLY A 264 -6.59 -2.39 12.91
CA GLY A 264 -7.58 -2.84 13.88
C GLY A 264 -8.67 -1.79 14.05
N GLY A 265 -9.89 -2.23 14.31
CA GLY A 265 -11.02 -1.33 14.38
C GLY A 265 -12.30 -2.01 14.82
N ALA A 266 -13.38 -1.24 14.72
CA ALA A 266 -14.73 -1.69 14.99
C ALA A 266 -15.58 -1.62 13.73
N SER A 267 -16.56 -2.51 13.64
CA SER A 267 -17.57 -2.52 12.60
C SER A 267 -18.98 -2.45 13.19
N TYR A 268 -19.88 -1.79 12.48
CA TYR A 268 -21.29 -1.66 12.82
C TYR A 268 -22.18 -1.87 11.59
N GLY A 269 -22.94 -2.97 11.59
CA GLY A 269 -23.85 -3.39 10.53
C GLY A 269 -25.28 -2.89 10.74
N VAL A 270 -25.85 -2.26 9.71
CA VAL A 270 -27.25 -1.81 9.67
C VAL A 270 -27.86 -2.11 8.29
N GLY A 271 -28.82 -3.03 8.26
CA GLY A 271 -29.47 -3.46 7.02
C GLY A 271 -28.47 -4.12 6.08
N LYS A 272 -28.22 -3.50 4.92
CA LYS A 272 -27.23 -3.97 3.93
C LYS A 272 -25.87 -3.28 4.04
N PHE A 273 -25.71 -2.35 4.98
CA PHE A 273 -24.48 -1.59 5.14
C PHE A 273 -23.70 -2.06 6.36
N ASP A 274 -22.38 -2.11 6.23
CA ASP A 274 -21.46 -2.22 7.35
C ASP A 274 -20.50 -1.06 7.33
N PHE A 275 -20.55 -0.26 8.38
CA PHE A 275 -19.62 0.83 8.58
C PHE A 275 -18.47 0.36 9.45
N SER A 276 -17.24 0.78 9.13
CA SER A 276 -16.07 0.47 9.92
C SER A 276 -15.26 1.72 10.22
N ALA A 277 -14.64 1.74 11.39
CA ALA A 277 -13.63 2.74 11.73
C ALA A 277 -12.50 2.05 12.51
N GLY A 278 -11.26 2.32 12.11
CA GLY A 278 -10.10 1.73 12.73
C GLY A 278 -8.84 2.59 12.60
N VAL A 279 -7.74 2.02 13.06
CA VAL A 279 -6.39 2.55 12.88
C VAL A 279 -5.61 1.57 12.02
N ARG A 280 -4.84 2.11 11.07
CA ARG A 280 -3.95 1.38 10.17
C ARG A 280 -2.54 1.92 10.32
N TYR A 281 -1.57 1.03 10.50
CA TYR A 281 -0.14 1.30 10.47
C TYR A 281 0.44 0.60 9.25
N GLU A 282 1.16 1.34 8.41
CA GLU A 282 1.90 0.79 7.27
C GLU A 282 3.35 1.25 7.37
N CYS A 283 4.29 0.33 7.15
CA CYS A 283 5.70 0.64 7.32
C CYS A 283 6.58 -0.13 6.34
N LEU A 284 7.59 0.58 5.84
CA LEU A 284 8.77 0.01 5.19
C LEU A 284 9.91 0.07 6.23
N PRO A 285 10.29 -1.06 6.84
CA PRO A 285 11.31 -1.10 7.88
C PRO A 285 12.68 -0.62 7.39
N VAL A 286 13.47 -0.05 8.31
CA VAL A 286 14.85 0.34 8.01
C VAL A 286 15.74 -0.88 7.80
N LYS A 287 15.48 -1.95 8.56
CA LYS A 287 16.19 -3.22 8.47
C LYS A 287 15.22 -4.34 8.19
N ASP A 288 15.62 -5.23 7.31
CA ASP A 288 14.86 -6.44 6.99
C ASP A 288 15.11 -7.50 8.07
N LEU A 289 14.15 -8.41 8.20
CA LEU A 289 14.21 -9.52 9.13
C LEU A 289 15.34 -10.50 8.75
N VAL A 290 15.55 -10.70 7.45
CA VAL A 290 16.58 -11.56 6.86
C VAL A 290 17.09 -10.95 5.55
N GLY A 291 18.23 -11.44 5.03
CA GLY A 291 18.67 -11.08 3.67
C GLY A 291 19.58 -9.86 3.56
N GLY A 292 19.78 -9.07 4.63
CA GLY A 292 20.59 -7.86 4.63
C GLY A 292 19.73 -6.60 4.71
N SER A 293 20.30 -5.41 4.57
CA SER A 293 19.50 -4.16 4.59
C SER A 293 20.08 -3.01 3.77
N ASN A 294 21.14 -3.27 2.99
CA ASN A 294 21.81 -2.28 2.16
C ASN A 294 20.98 -1.95 0.90
N GLY A 295 21.41 -0.93 0.15
CA GLY A 295 20.71 -0.44 -1.03
C GLY A 295 19.82 0.77 -0.75
N PHE A 296 19.45 1.47 -1.82
CA PHE A 296 18.54 2.60 -1.81
C PHE A 296 17.12 2.16 -1.47
N ARG A 297 16.61 2.68 -0.36
CA ARG A 297 15.23 2.56 0.11
C ARG A 297 14.85 3.83 0.87
N ARG A 298 13.56 4.15 0.92
CA ARG A 298 13.04 5.27 1.72
C ARG A 298 12.15 4.75 2.86
N PRO A 299 12.74 4.15 3.91
CA PRO A 299 11.99 3.59 5.03
C PRO A 299 11.26 4.65 5.82
N GLY A 300 10.17 4.23 6.41
CA GLY A 300 9.24 5.12 7.08
C GLY A 300 7.93 4.44 7.35
N TYR A 301 7.07 5.12 8.10
CA TYR A 301 5.75 4.60 8.43
C TYR A 301 4.68 5.68 8.35
N ILE A 302 3.44 5.21 8.17
CA ILE A 302 2.22 6.00 8.27
C ILE A 302 1.32 5.36 9.33
N ILE A 303 0.72 6.18 10.18
CA ILE A 303 -0.46 5.80 10.98
C ILE A 303 -1.65 6.56 10.41
N SER A 304 -2.74 5.85 10.12
CA SER A 304 -3.95 6.39 9.50
C SER A 304 -5.19 6.01 10.31
N ALA A 305 -6.16 6.91 10.37
CA ALA A 305 -7.54 6.54 10.67
C ALA A 305 -8.14 5.92 9.40
N GLU A 306 -8.88 4.82 9.52
CA GLU A 306 -9.42 4.08 8.39
C GLU A 306 -10.94 3.94 8.51
N PRO A 307 -11.71 4.96 8.07
CA PRO A 307 -13.13 4.79 7.82
C PRO A 307 -13.35 3.85 6.62
N GLY A 308 -14.43 3.07 6.70
CA GLY A 308 -14.86 2.20 5.63
C GLY A 308 -16.37 1.98 5.62
N VAL A 309 -16.85 1.59 4.44
CA VAL A 309 -18.22 1.16 4.24
C VAL A 309 -18.23 -0.05 3.31
N ILE A 310 -19.06 -1.03 3.64
CA ILE A 310 -19.37 -2.17 2.79
C ILE A 310 -20.88 -2.15 2.54
N TYR A 311 -21.28 -2.36 1.31
CA TYR A 311 -22.66 -2.56 0.91
C TYR A 311 -22.83 -4.00 0.40
N ARG A 312 -23.61 -4.78 1.13
CA ARG A 312 -23.84 -6.21 0.87
C ARG A 312 -25.07 -6.42 -0.02
N LEU A 313 -24.85 -7.14 -1.11
CA LEU A 313 -25.86 -7.76 -1.96
C LEU A 313 -25.69 -9.29 -1.86
N LYS A 314 -26.59 -10.07 -2.46
CA LYS A 314 -26.63 -11.54 -2.27
C LYS A 314 -25.29 -12.25 -2.52
N ALA A 315 -24.67 -12.00 -3.67
CA ALA A 315 -23.41 -12.65 -4.08
C ALA A 315 -22.30 -11.63 -4.36
N LEU A 316 -22.56 -10.36 -4.04
CA LEU A 316 -21.71 -9.22 -4.38
C LEU A 316 -21.62 -8.31 -3.17
N SER A 317 -20.41 -7.96 -2.77
CA SER A 317 -20.14 -6.87 -1.84
C SER A 317 -19.45 -5.75 -2.59
N ILE A 318 -19.85 -4.51 -2.34
CA ILE A 318 -19.15 -3.31 -2.81
C ILE A 318 -18.59 -2.62 -1.59
N TYR A 319 -17.33 -2.20 -1.63
CA TYR A 319 -16.70 -1.59 -0.47
C TYR A 319 -15.87 -0.36 -0.84
N ALA A 320 -15.73 0.53 0.14
CA ALA A 320 -14.82 1.66 0.08
C ALA A 320 -14.11 1.83 1.42
N PHE A 321 -12.79 1.95 1.42
CA PHE A 321 -11.96 2.26 2.59
C PHE A 321 -11.05 3.43 2.28
N VAL A 322 -11.01 4.41 3.18
CA VAL A 322 -10.23 5.65 2.98
C VAL A 322 -9.28 5.87 4.14
N PRO A 323 -8.12 5.20 4.20
CA PRO A 323 -7.10 5.51 5.22
C PRO A 323 -6.66 6.97 5.12
N VAL A 324 -6.95 7.78 6.14
CA VAL A 324 -6.53 9.18 6.29
C VAL A 324 -5.36 9.25 7.25
N ALA A 325 -4.22 9.73 6.78
CA ALA A 325 -3.00 9.67 7.54
C ALA A 325 -2.94 10.72 8.68
N LEU A 326 -2.74 10.23 9.89
CA LEU A 326 -2.63 10.97 11.15
C LEU A 326 -1.17 11.30 11.47
N LYS A 327 -0.26 10.34 11.22
CA LYS A 327 1.18 10.49 11.43
C LYS A 327 1.94 9.93 10.24
N ARG A 328 3.01 10.62 9.87
CA ARG A 328 3.95 10.22 8.81
C ARG A 328 5.35 10.39 9.37
N ASP A 329 6.23 9.45 9.06
CA ASP A 329 7.59 9.48 9.54
C ASP A 329 8.53 8.88 8.50
N ARG A 330 9.47 9.69 7.99
CA ARG A 330 10.59 9.22 7.16
C ARG A 330 11.76 8.88 8.07
N THR A 331 11.97 7.61 8.40
CA THR A 331 13.04 7.19 9.32
C THR A 331 14.43 7.23 8.67
N GLN A 332 15.50 7.17 9.43
CA GLN A 332 16.86 7.14 8.85
C GLN A 332 17.14 5.79 8.16
N SER A 333 17.46 5.80 6.86
CA SER A 333 17.78 4.57 6.11
C SER A 333 19.16 4.00 6.46
N VAL A 334 19.48 2.79 6.00
CA VAL A 334 20.83 2.22 6.16
C VAL A 334 21.89 3.08 5.45
N PRO A 335 21.72 3.50 4.18
CA PRO A 335 22.65 4.44 3.55
C PRO A 335 22.78 5.79 4.28
N ASP A 336 21.67 6.33 4.83
CA ASP A 336 21.71 7.57 5.63
C ASP A 336 22.60 7.39 6.89
N LYS A 337 22.52 6.22 7.55
CA LYS A 337 23.35 5.87 8.71
C LYS A 337 24.82 5.73 8.33
N ILE A 338 25.11 5.07 7.21
CA ILE A 338 26.48 4.94 6.69
C ILE A 338 27.06 6.32 6.36
N SER A 339 26.30 7.19 5.68
CA SER A 339 26.72 8.57 5.41
C SER A 339 26.99 9.36 6.69
N THR A 340 26.17 9.19 7.73
CA THR A 340 26.41 9.81 9.03
C THR A 340 27.72 9.34 9.65
N GLN A 341 28.00 8.05 9.60
CA GLN A 341 29.25 7.47 10.11
C GLN A 341 30.49 7.95 9.34
N LEU A 342 30.40 8.02 8.00
CA LEU A 342 31.51 8.43 7.14
C LEU A 342 31.86 9.93 7.27
N THR A 343 30.86 10.77 7.52
CA THR A 343 31.03 12.24 7.52
C THR A 343 31.06 12.86 8.92
N GLY A 344 30.60 12.14 9.94
CA GLY A 344 30.37 12.69 11.27
C GLY A 344 29.15 13.61 11.37
N VAL A 345 28.39 13.81 10.28
CA VAL A 345 27.23 14.71 10.22
C VAL A 345 25.95 13.90 10.07
N TYR A 346 24.99 14.12 10.97
CA TYR A 346 23.69 13.45 10.92
C TYR A 346 23.01 13.67 9.56
N THR A 347 22.76 12.56 8.85
CA THR A 347 22.15 12.54 7.52
C THR A 347 20.83 11.80 7.58
N GLN A 348 19.78 12.38 7.00
CA GLN A 348 18.47 11.75 6.85
C GLN A 348 17.77 12.33 5.63
N GLY A 349 17.57 11.51 4.59
CA GLY A 349 16.81 11.92 3.41
C GLY A 349 15.32 12.10 3.70
N ASP A 350 14.62 12.82 2.81
CA ASP A 350 13.17 12.96 2.85
C ASP A 350 12.45 11.88 2.03
N ALA A 351 11.13 11.78 2.19
CA ALA A 351 10.26 11.06 1.26
C ALA A 351 8.89 11.73 1.15
N ALA A 352 8.24 11.56 0.00
CA ALA A 352 6.89 12.02 -0.22
C ALA A 352 5.88 11.05 0.42
N PHE A 353 5.13 11.58 1.37
CA PHE A 353 3.94 11.00 1.95
C PHE A 353 2.75 11.83 1.51
N ALA A 354 1.61 11.46 2.06
CA ALA A 354 0.38 11.82 1.43
C ALA A 354 -0.79 11.73 2.40
N ASP A 355 -1.87 12.40 2.07
CA ASP A 355 -2.92 12.73 3.01
C ASP A 355 -3.89 11.57 3.30
N TYR A 356 -4.29 10.80 2.30
CA TYR A 356 -5.17 9.65 2.39
C TYR A 356 -5.08 8.68 1.19
N ALA A 357 -5.24 7.37 1.37
CA ALA A 357 -5.46 6.46 0.24
C ALA A 357 -6.96 6.24 0.00
N ILE A 358 -7.38 5.98 -1.23
CA ILE A 358 -8.73 5.51 -1.54
C ILE A 358 -8.62 4.06 -2.00
N ASN A 359 -9.43 3.19 -1.43
CA ASN A 359 -9.64 1.82 -1.90
C ASN A 359 -11.11 1.64 -2.20
N VAL A 360 -11.46 1.31 -3.43
CA VAL A 360 -12.84 0.99 -3.82
C VAL A 360 -12.82 -0.31 -4.58
N GLY A 361 -13.68 -1.24 -4.19
CA GLY A 361 -13.67 -2.55 -4.81
C GLY A 361 -14.95 -3.30 -4.68
N VAL A 362 -14.92 -4.48 -5.29
CA VAL A 362 -16.02 -5.43 -5.30
C VAL A 362 -15.50 -6.82 -4.97
N THR A 363 -16.31 -7.57 -4.23
CA THR A 363 -16.10 -9.00 -4.01
C THR A 363 -17.29 -9.75 -4.56
N PHE A 364 -17.05 -10.70 -5.44
CA PHE A 364 -18.06 -11.55 -6.04
C PHE A 364 -17.83 -13.01 -5.67
N LYS A 365 -18.88 -13.68 -5.20
CA LYS A 365 -18.86 -15.09 -4.81
C LYS A 365 -19.62 -15.94 -5.80
N PHE A 366 -18.99 -17.02 -6.28
CA PHE A 366 -19.58 -17.97 -7.22
C PHE A 366 -19.14 -19.42 -6.92
N LYS A 367 -19.75 -20.39 -7.61
CA LYS A 367 -19.48 -21.82 -7.41
C LYS A 367 -18.37 -22.33 -8.31
#